data_AF-A0A5D4NW88-F1
#
_entry.id   AF-A0A5D4NW88-F1
#
_cell.length_a   1.000
_cell.length_b   1.000
_cell.length_c   1.000
_cell.angle_alpha   90.00
_cell.angle_beta   90.00
_cell.angle_gamma   90.00
#
_symmetry.space_group_name_H-M   'P 1'
#
loop_
_entity.id
_entity.type
_entity.pdbx_description
1 polymer ?
#
loop_
_entity_poly.entity_id
_entity_poly.type
_entity_poly.pdbx_seq_one_letter_code
_entity_poly.pdbx_strand_id
1 'polypeptide(L)'
;MNMKAPALFTDTFVLVYIHVMTLHGMTGYAGAVGNSAREDQIDYFTECNLATMKLYKRIVNLMLQKGLYTRPPNIDIADSVDMIDQQRYMAGWFGKKRPLTASEISGISYNMQKTVVKITLEIAFGQVCKSKAVQKFFLLGKDICEKHFSIFRDILQKSDLSSPPTFASEVTDSITSPYSEKLMLNHIVLLVSAAIGFYGAGLAVSQRRDIAVDYTRMLAEIGLYANEGAQLLIENGWLEQPPLAHDRDGLAKRKG
;
A
#
# COMPACT_ATOMS: atom_id res chain seq x y z
N MET A 1 -21.14 9.31 -7.97
CA MET A 1 -21.32 7.84 -7.89
C MET A 1 -22.51 7.48 -8.76
N ASN A 2 -22.46 6.37 -9.50
CA ASN A 2 -23.56 5.87 -10.32
C ASN A 2 -24.19 4.65 -9.62
N MET A 3 -25.34 4.87 -8.96
CA MET A 3 -26.04 3.84 -8.20
C MET A 3 -26.72 2.77 -9.08
N LYS A 4 -26.79 2.99 -10.40
CA LYS A 4 -27.39 2.05 -11.36
C LYS A 4 -26.35 1.17 -12.07
N ALA A 5 -25.06 1.41 -11.83
CA ALA A 5 -24.00 0.59 -12.41
C ALA A 5 -24.02 -0.81 -11.78
N PRO A 6 -23.81 -1.89 -12.56
CA PRO A 6 -23.55 -3.21 -11.99
C PRO A 6 -22.33 -3.18 -11.06
N ALA A 7 -22.33 -4.05 -10.04
CA ALA A 7 -21.22 -4.15 -9.10
C ALA A 7 -19.91 -4.39 -9.84
N LEU A 8 -18.86 -3.61 -9.52
CA LEU A 8 -17.53 -3.73 -10.14
C LEU A 8 -16.67 -4.81 -9.46
N PHE A 9 -16.99 -5.14 -8.21
CA PHE A 9 -16.26 -6.08 -7.38
C PHE A 9 -17.22 -7.06 -6.71
N THR A 10 -16.73 -8.27 -6.42
CA THR A 10 -17.44 -9.23 -5.57
C THR A 10 -17.41 -8.81 -4.09
N ASP A 11 -18.30 -9.39 -3.29
CA ASP A 11 -18.30 -9.22 -1.84
C ASP A 11 -16.97 -9.67 -1.19
N THR A 12 -16.33 -10.70 -1.75
CA THR A 12 -15.03 -11.20 -1.29
C THR A 12 -13.98 -10.10 -1.40
N PHE A 13 -13.86 -9.45 -2.57
CA PHE A 13 -12.89 -8.39 -2.73
C PHE A 13 -13.24 -7.14 -1.92
N VAL A 14 -14.52 -6.80 -1.79
CA VAL A 14 -14.93 -5.69 -0.91
C VAL A 14 -14.43 -5.94 0.52
N LEU A 15 -14.55 -7.17 1.03
CA LEU A 15 -14.05 -7.50 2.37
C LEU A 15 -12.51 -7.38 2.47
N VAL A 16 -11.77 -7.86 1.45
CA VAL A 16 -10.30 -7.76 1.38
C VAL A 16 -9.84 -6.30 1.26
N TYR A 17 -10.54 -5.49 0.46
CA TYR A 17 -10.30 -4.06 0.32
C TYR A 17 -10.49 -3.34 1.66
N ILE A 18 -11.61 -3.55 2.35
CA ILE A 18 -11.87 -2.90 3.65
C ILE A 18 -10.82 -3.35 4.68
N HIS A 19 -10.39 -4.61 4.67
CA HIS A 19 -9.28 -5.07 5.51
C HIS A 19 -8.03 -4.21 5.29
N VAL A 20 -7.57 -4.04 4.04
CA VAL A 20 -6.42 -3.19 3.74
C VAL A 20 -6.66 -1.72 4.12
N MET A 21 -7.85 -1.18 3.90
CA MET A 21 -8.17 0.18 4.31
C MET A 21 -8.14 0.38 5.83
N THR A 22 -8.51 -0.63 6.62
CA THR A 22 -8.34 -0.54 8.09
C THR A 22 -6.87 -0.53 8.50
N LEU A 23 -5.99 -1.23 7.78
CA LEU A 23 -4.55 -1.16 8.03
C LEU A 23 -4.02 0.26 7.79
N HIS A 24 -4.41 0.88 6.66
CA HIS A 24 -4.09 2.27 6.35
C HIS A 24 -4.64 3.23 7.42
N GLY A 25 -5.90 3.07 7.80
CA GLY A 25 -6.54 3.91 8.83
C GLY A 25 -5.84 3.83 10.18
N MET A 26 -5.52 2.63 10.67
CA MET A 26 -4.82 2.48 11.95
C MET A 26 -3.47 3.21 11.96
N THR A 27 -2.67 3.07 10.89
CA THR A 27 -1.38 3.76 10.79
C THR A 27 -1.54 5.28 10.61
N GLY A 28 -2.48 5.71 9.76
CA GLY A 28 -2.71 7.12 9.45
C GLY A 28 -3.22 7.90 10.66
N TYR A 29 -4.22 7.36 11.36
CA TYR A 29 -4.76 8.01 12.56
C TYR A 29 -3.75 8.00 13.71
N ALA A 30 -2.92 6.96 13.86
CA ALA A 30 -1.86 6.97 14.86
C ALA A 30 -0.82 8.06 14.58
N GLY A 31 -0.44 8.22 13.30
CA GLY A 31 0.42 9.32 12.87
C GLY A 31 -0.21 10.69 13.12
N ALA A 32 -1.51 10.84 12.84
CA ALA A 32 -2.24 12.08 13.09
C ALA A 32 -2.27 12.45 14.57
N VAL A 33 -2.56 11.49 15.47
CA VAL A 33 -2.46 11.68 16.92
C VAL A 33 -1.06 12.18 17.32
N GLY A 34 0.00 11.51 16.83
CA GLY A 34 1.38 11.88 17.15
C GLY A 34 1.85 13.22 16.57
N ASN A 35 1.12 13.81 15.63
CA ASN A 35 1.44 15.10 14.98
C ASN A 35 0.44 16.22 15.33
N SER A 36 -0.54 15.95 16.19
CA SER A 36 -1.51 16.95 16.65
C SER A 36 -1.09 17.53 18.00
N ALA A 37 -1.33 18.83 18.18
CA ALA A 37 -1.10 19.53 19.45
C ALA A 37 -2.40 20.07 20.07
N ARG A 38 -3.47 20.20 19.28
CA ARG A 38 -4.77 20.64 19.77
C ARG A 38 -5.55 19.45 20.33
N GLU A 39 -6.09 19.62 21.53
CA GLU A 39 -6.86 18.59 22.25
C GLU A 39 -8.01 18.03 21.40
N ASP A 40 -8.80 18.90 20.77
CA ASP A 40 -9.93 18.49 19.92
C ASP A 40 -9.53 17.60 18.73
N GLN A 41 -8.34 17.83 18.17
CA GLN A 41 -7.80 17.00 17.10
C GLN A 41 -7.27 15.66 17.61
N ILE A 42 -6.57 15.69 18.74
CA ILE A 42 -6.04 14.48 19.39
C ILE A 42 -7.19 13.54 19.75
N ASP A 43 -8.25 14.07 20.36
CA ASP A 43 -9.45 13.31 20.72
C ASP A 43 -10.12 12.71 19.49
N TYR A 44 -10.35 13.54 18.46
CA TYR A 44 -10.97 13.09 17.22
C TYR A 44 -10.20 11.95 16.54
N PHE A 45 -8.87 12.07 16.39
CA PHE A 45 -8.07 11.03 15.75
C PHE A 45 -7.91 9.78 16.64
N THR A 46 -7.93 9.94 17.95
CA THR A 46 -7.97 8.81 18.90
C THR A 46 -9.26 8.01 18.74
N GLU A 47 -10.41 8.67 18.67
CA GLU A 47 -11.70 8.03 18.42
C GLU A 47 -11.73 7.31 17.07
N CYS A 48 -11.23 7.95 16.00
CA CYS A 48 -11.12 7.34 14.68
C CYS A 48 -10.24 6.08 14.71
N ASN A 49 -9.13 6.11 15.42
CA ASN A 49 -8.24 4.96 15.55
C ASN A 49 -8.93 3.81 16.29
N LEU A 50 -9.56 4.08 17.44
CA LEU A 50 -10.31 3.08 18.20
C LEU A 50 -11.45 2.45 17.39
N ALA A 51 -12.20 3.26 16.64
CA ALA A 51 -13.25 2.76 15.75
C ALA A 51 -12.66 1.86 14.64
N THR A 52 -11.54 2.26 14.06
CA THR A 52 -10.84 1.49 13.02
C THR A 52 -10.31 0.16 13.55
N MET A 53 -9.73 0.13 14.76
CA MET A 53 -9.26 -1.10 15.40
C MET A 53 -10.41 -2.08 15.68
N LYS A 54 -11.58 -1.58 16.11
CA LYS A 54 -12.79 -2.40 16.30
C LYS A 54 -13.27 -2.97 14.97
N LEU A 55 -13.25 -2.18 13.90
CA LEU A 55 -13.63 -2.62 12.55
C LEU A 55 -12.65 -3.69 12.02
N TYR A 56 -11.34 -3.46 12.15
CA TYR A 56 -10.30 -4.41 11.80
C TYR A 56 -10.54 -5.78 12.47
N LYS A 57 -10.76 -5.80 13.79
CA LYS A 57 -11.05 -7.05 14.52
C LYS A 57 -12.27 -7.78 13.98
N ARG A 58 -13.35 -7.07 13.64
CA ARG A 58 -14.56 -7.65 13.05
C ARG A 58 -14.29 -8.26 11.69
N ILE A 59 -13.55 -7.56 10.84
CA ILE A 59 -13.19 -8.01 9.49
C ILE A 59 -12.30 -9.25 9.56
N VAL A 60 -11.25 -9.24 10.38
CA VAL A 60 -10.36 -10.40 10.54
C VAL A 60 -11.15 -11.63 11.01
N ASN A 61 -12.04 -11.48 12.00
CA ASN A 61 -12.90 -12.58 12.44
C ASN A 61 -13.78 -13.12 11.31
N LEU A 62 -14.39 -12.24 10.51
CA LEU A 62 -15.23 -12.64 9.38
C LEU A 62 -14.41 -13.33 8.28
N MET A 63 -13.24 -12.81 7.95
CA MET A 63 -12.33 -13.40 6.97
C MET A 63 -11.85 -14.79 7.43
N LEU A 64 -11.56 -14.97 8.72
CA LEU A 64 -11.21 -16.27 9.30
C LEU A 64 -12.36 -17.26 9.19
N GLN A 65 -13.59 -16.85 9.54
CA GLN A 65 -14.79 -17.69 9.43
C GLN A 65 -15.09 -18.12 7.97
N LYS A 66 -14.79 -17.25 7.01
CA LYS A 66 -14.99 -17.52 5.57
C LYS A 66 -13.80 -18.20 4.89
N GLY A 67 -12.70 -18.47 5.60
CA GLY A 67 -11.48 -19.05 5.01
C GLY A 67 -10.73 -18.11 4.06
N LEU A 68 -11.00 -16.80 4.13
CA LEU A 68 -10.40 -15.77 3.28
C LEU A 68 -9.14 -15.14 3.89
N TYR A 69 -8.93 -15.32 5.20
CA TYR A 69 -7.78 -14.73 5.88
C TYR A 69 -6.49 -15.48 5.53
N THR A 70 -5.57 -14.80 4.85
CA THR A 70 -4.23 -15.34 4.59
C THR A 70 -3.39 -15.20 5.84
N ARG A 71 -3.07 -16.33 6.47
CA ARG A 71 -2.14 -16.37 7.61
C ARG A 71 -0.71 -16.12 7.09
N PRO A 72 0.11 -15.32 7.79
CA PRO A 72 1.51 -15.19 7.43
C PRO A 72 2.22 -16.55 7.55
N PRO A 73 3.33 -16.76 6.83
CA PRO A 73 4.11 -18.00 6.95
C PRO A 73 4.53 -18.24 8.40
N ASN A 74 4.39 -19.48 8.86
CA ASN A 74 4.85 -19.88 10.20
C ASN A 74 6.36 -20.17 10.15
N ILE A 75 7.07 -19.71 11.17
CA ILE A 75 8.46 -20.08 11.43
C ILE A 75 8.54 -20.63 12.85
N ASP A 76 9.41 -21.61 13.07
CA ASP A 76 9.62 -22.18 14.40
C ASP A 76 10.32 -21.17 15.31
N ILE A 77 9.97 -21.20 16.60
CA ILE A 77 10.63 -20.40 17.62
C ILE A 77 11.99 -21.03 17.89
N ALA A 78 13.06 -20.23 17.87
CA ALA A 78 14.39 -20.72 18.16
C ALA A 78 14.50 -21.18 19.63
N ASP A 79 15.14 -22.31 19.88
CA ASP A 79 15.36 -22.87 21.22
C ASP A 79 16.39 -22.06 22.06
N SER A 80 17.20 -21.23 21.40
CA SER A 80 18.24 -20.40 22.04
C SER A 80 18.45 -19.06 21.33
N VAL A 81 19.02 -18.08 22.05
CA VAL A 81 19.40 -16.77 21.50
C VAL A 81 20.80 -16.85 20.89
N ASP A 82 20.90 -16.70 19.58
CA ASP A 82 22.18 -16.61 18.87
C ASP A 82 22.61 -15.14 18.70
N MET A 83 23.80 -14.79 19.18
CA MET A 83 24.40 -13.48 18.96
C MET A 83 25.09 -13.46 17.59
N ILE A 84 24.75 -12.47 16.75
CA ILE A 84 25.28 -12.33 15.39
C ILE A 84 26.69 -11.74 15.45
N ASP A 85 27.71 -12.53 15.11
CA ASP A 85 29.12 -12.10 15.24
C ASP A 85 29.83 -11.79 13.89
N GLN A 86 29.10 -11.63 12.77
CA GLN A 86 29.76 -11.42 11.46
C GLN A 86 29.00 -10.52 10.48
N GLN A 87 29.74 -9.67 9.75
CA GLN A 87 29.25 -8.90 8.59
C GLN A 87 28.57 -9.77 7.52
N ARG A 88 28.91 -11.07 7.47
CA ARG A 88 28.29 -12.07 6.59
C ARG A 88 26.77 -12.21 6.80
N TYR A 89 26.25 -11.86 7.97
CA TYR A 89 24.81 -11.84 8.24
C TYR A 89 24.04 -10.82 7.37
N MET A 90 24.70 -9.73 6.99
CA MET A 90 24.13 -8.69 6.13
C MET A 90 24.35 -8.97 4.64
N ALA A 91 25.14 -9.99 4.29
CA ALA A 91 25.46 -10.30 2.89
C ALA A 91 24.22 -10.79 2.13
N GLY A 92 24.00 -10.23 0.93
CA GLY A 92 22.85 -10.55 0.07
C GLY A 92 23.16 -10.88 -1.39
N TRP A 93 24.42 -10.73 -1.84
CA TRP A 93 24.77 -10.84 -3.27
C TRP A 93 25.81 -11.92 -3.60
N PHE A 94 26.77 -12.19 -2.71
CA PHE A 94 27.83 -13.18 -2.94
C PHE A 94 27.82 -14.26 -1.86
N GLY A 95 27.84 -15.53 -2.27
CA GLY A 95 27.82 -16.68 -1.37
C GLY A 95 26.42 -17.08 -0.88
N LYS A 96 26.37 -18.04 0.06
CA LYS A 96 25.12 -18.52 0.66
C LYS A 96 24.45 -17.39 1.45
N LYS A 97 23.27 -16.95 1.01
CA LYS A 97 22.43 -15.99 1.74
C LYS A 97 21.91 -16.62 3.03
N ARG A 98 21.82 -15.84 4.10
CA ARG A 98 21.13 -16.31 5.31
C ARG A 98 19.62 -16.47 5.06
N PRO A 99 18.93 -17.34 5.80
CA PRO A 99 17.47 -17.35 5.85
C PRO A 99 16.87 -15.98 6.18
N LEU A 100 15.62 -15.76 5.77
CA LEU A 100 14.89 -14.54 6.10
C LEU A 100 14.63 -14.44 7.61
N THR A 101 14.65 -13.22 8.15
CA THR A 101 14.21 -12.98 9.53
C THR A 101 12.68 -12.90 9.60
N ALA A 102 12.13 -13.08 10.80
CA ALA A 102 10.70 -12.86 11.07
C ALA A 102 10.24 -11.45 10.62
N SER A 103 11.06 -10.43 10.88
CA SER A 103 10.79 -9.04 10.50
C SER A 103 10.78 -8.84 8.98
N GLU A 104 11.70 -9.48 8.25
CA GLU A 104 11.73 -9.44 6.78
C GLU A 104 10.50 -10.14 6.18
N ILE A 105 10.16 -11.34 6.69
CA ILE A 105 8.97 -12.09 6.25
C ILE A 105 7.70 -11.27 6.52
N SER A 106 7.59 -10.69 7.71
CA SER A 106 6.45 -9.86 8.11
C SER A 106 6.31 -8.63 7.22
N GLY A 107 7.39 -7.87 7.02
CA GLY A 107 7.41 -6.69 6.16
C GLY A 107 7.04 -7.00 4.71
N ILE A 108 7.63 -8.06 4.14
CA ILE A 108 7.32 -8.54 2.79
C ILE A 108 5.84 -8.93 2.68
N SER A 109 5.36 -9.81 3.57
CA SER A 109 3.98 -10.30 3.54
C SER A 109 2.97 -9.18 3.71
N TYR A 110 3.23 -8.25 4.64
CA TYR A 110 2.39 -7.08 4.89
C TYR A 110 2.29 -6.19 3.64
N ASN A 111 3.39 -6.01 2.92
CA ASN A 111 3.43 -5.22 1.70
C ASN A 111 2.76 -5.92 0.52
N MET A 112 2.97 -7.23 0.36
CA MET A 112 2.29 -8.04 -0.66
C MET A 112 0.76 -7.97 -0.53
N GLN A 113 0.22 -8.07 0.69
CA GLN A 113 -1.23 -7.98 0.93
C GLN A 113 -1.84 -6.68 0.39
N LYS A 114 -1.15 -5.54 0.60
CA LYS A 114 -1.59 -4.23 0.11
C LYS A 114 -1.41 -4.10 -1.41
N THR A 115 -0.30 -4.63 -1.94
CA THR A 115 -0.02 -4.61 -3.37
C THR A 115 -1.08 -5.38 -4.17
N VAL A 116 -1.57 -6.53 -3.70
CA VAL A 116 -2.64 -7.27 -4.42
C VAL A 116 -3.93 -6.45 -4.51
N VAL A 117 -4.33 -5.77 -3.44
CA VAL A 117 -5.52 -4.90 -3.47
C VAL A 117 -5.35 -3.80 -4.51
N LYS A 118 -4.17 -3.18 -4.58
CA LYS A 118 -3.87 -2.17 -5.59
C LYS A 118 -3.94 -2.73 -7.02
N ILE A 119 -3.36 -3.90 -7.29
CA ILE A 119 -3.46 -4.58 -8.60
C ILE A 119 -4.93 -4.76 -9.00
N THR A 120 -5.77 -5.29 -8.10
CA THR A 120 -7.19 -5.52 -8.40
C THR A 120 -7.95 -4.22 -8.64
N LEU A 121 -7.68 -3.16 -7.86
CA LEU A 121 -8.27 -1.83 -8.08
C LEU A 121 -7.86 -1.27 -9.44
N GLU A 122 -6.59 -1.39 -9.84
CA GLU A 122 -6.09 -0.87 -11.10
C GLU A 122 -6.62 -1.62 -12.32
N ILE A 123 -6.81 -2.94 -12.22
CA ILE A 123 -7.52 -3.73 -13.23
C ILE A 123 -8.96 -3.20 -13.39
N ALA A 124 -9.71 -3.11 -12.30
CA ALA A 124 -11.11 -2.72 -12.32
C ALA A 124 -11.32 -1.27 -12.76
N PHE A 125 -10.49 -0.34 -12.28
CA PHE A 125 -10.57 1.06 -12.69
C PHE A 125 -10.12 1.24 -14.13
N GLY A 126 -9.08 0.52 -14.59
CA GLY A 126 -8.69 0.48 -15.98
C GLY A 126 -9.82 -0.02 -16.91
N GLN A 127 -10.60 -1.00 -16.44
CA GLN A 127 -11.75 -1.55 -17.17
C GLN A 127 -12.90 -0.56 -17.38
N VAL A 128 -13.21 0.28 -16.39
CA VAL A 128 -14.39 1.19 -16.43
C VAL A 128 -14.07 2.66 -16.71
N CYS A 129 -12.79 3.02 -16.76
CA CYS A 129 -12.32 4.36 -17.04
C CYS A 129 -12.63 4.78 -18.49
N LYS A 130 -13.02 6.04 -18.68
CA LYS A 130 -13.40 6.60 -20.00
C LYS A 130 -12.22 7.32 -20.66
N SER A 131 -11.46 8.08 -19.88
CA SER A 131 -10.29 8.81 -20.31
C SER A 131 -9.13 7.86 -20.61
N LYS A 132 -8.59 7.95 -21.84
CA LYS A 132 -7.44 7.12 -22.23
C LYS A 132 -6.18 7.42 -21.42
N ALA A 133 -5.99 8.67 -20.99
CA ALA A 133 -4.85 9.04 -20.15
C ALA A 133 -4.95 8.39 -18.76
N VAL A 134 -6.12 8.46 -18.12
CA VAL A 134 -6.38 7.86 -16.81
C VAL A 134 -6.37 6.33 -16.89
N GLN A 135 -6.91 5.74 -17.96
CA GLN A 135 -6.83 4.30 -18.21
C GLN A 135 -5.37 3.84 -18.34
N LYS A 136 -4.54 4.55 -19.12
CA LYS A 136 -3.11 4.23 -19.28
C LYS A 136 -2.37 4.30 -17.95
N PHE A 137 -2.69 5.29 -17.12
CA PHE A 137 -2.13 5.43 -15.77
C PHE A 137 -2.43 4.19 -14.90
N PHE A 138 -3.69 3.74 -14.85
CA PHE A 138 -4.05 2.53 -14.09
C PHE A 138 -3.36 1.26 -14.62
N LEU A 139 -3.27 1.09 -15.94
CA LEU A 139 -2.57 -0.05 -16.54
C LEU A 139 -1.08 -0.05 -16.21
N LEU A 140 -0.42 1.11 -16.25
CA LEU A 140 0.98 1.24 -15.83
C LEU A 140 1.15 0.86 -14.34
N GLY A 141 0.27 1.35 -13.48
CA GLY A 141 0.30 1.03 -12.05
C GLY A 141 0.15 -0.46 -11.76
N LYS A 142 -0.76 -1.13 -12.50
CA LYS A 142 -0.94 -2.57 -12.45
C LYS A 142 0.37 -3.29 -12.77
N ASP A 143 1.03 -2.94 -13.87
CA ASP A 143 2.27 -3.58 -14.29
C ASP A 143 3.41 -3.37 -13.27
N ILE A 144 3.54 -2.17 -12.70
CA ILE A 144 4.49 -1.87 -11.62
C ILE A 144 4.20 -2.75 -10.40
N CYS A 145 2.94 -2.84 -9.98
CA CYS A 145 2.57 -3.63 -8.81
C CYS A 145 2.72 -5.13 -9.03
N GLU A 146 2.40 -5.66 -10.21
CA GLU A 146 2.64 -7.07 -10.55
C GLU A 146 4.13 -7.41 -10.51
N LYS A 147 4.98 -6.52 -11.03
CA LYS A 147 6.44 -6.65 -10.94
C LYS A 147 6.91 -6.69 -9.48
N HIS A 148 6.48 -5.74 -8.65
CA HIS A 148 6.84 -5.69 -7.22
C HIS A 148 6.37 -6.96 -6.48
N PHE A 149 5.15 -7.38 -6.77
CA PHE A 149 4.58 -8.58 -6.18
C PHE A 149 5.37 -9.84 -6.57
N SER A 150 5.81 -9.95 -7.83
CA SER A 150 6.67 -11.06 -8.29
C SER A 150 8.01 -11.09 -7.56
N ILE A 151 8.66 -9.93 -7.38
CA ILE A 151 9.94 -9.84 -6.65
C ILE A 151 9.77 -10.37 -5.22
N PHE A 152 8.73 -9.91 -4.52
CA PHE A 152 8.44 -10.39 -3.16
C PHE A 152 8.09 -11.89 -3.12
N ARG A 153 7.28 -12.35 -4.07
CA ARG A 153 6.94 -13.77 -4.20
C ARG A 153 8.20 -14.62 -4.38
N ASP A 154 9.12 -14.21 -5.25
CA ASP A 154 10.38 -14.94 -5.49
C ASP A 154 11.25 -15.00 -4.23
N ILE A 155 11.27 -13.94 -3.42
CA ILE A 155 12.01 -13.91 -2.15
C ILE A 155 11.43 -14.93 -1.16
N LEU A 156 10.10 -14.97 -1.02
CA LEU A 156 9.41 -15.91 -0.12
C LEU A 156 9.56 -17.36 -0.61
N GLN A 157 9.35 -17.62 -1.91
CA GLN A 157 9.44 -18.95 -2.50
C GLN A 157 10.85 -19.55 -2.39
N LYS A 158 11.91 -18.74 -2.54
CA LYS A 158 13.29 -19.20 -2.32
C LYS A 158 13.58 -19.63 -0.86
N SER A 159 12.68 -19.31 0.06
CA SER A 159 12.74 -19.72 1.46
C SER A 159 11.62 -20.72 1.79
N ASP A 160 11.00 -21.34 0.78
CA ASP A 160 9.87 -22.27 0.91
C ASP A 160 8.65 -21.69 1.63
N LEU A 161 8.45 -20.35 1.53
CA LEU A 161 7.32 -19.64 2.13
C LEU A 161 6.27 -19.30 1.07
N SER A 162 5.00 -19.35 1.46
CA SER A 162 3.87 -19.02 0.58
C SER A 162 3.67 -17.50 0.44
N SER A 163 3.23 -17.09 -0.75
CA SER A 163 2.74 -15.72 -1.01
C SER A 163 1.22 -15.65 -0.81
N PRO A 164 0.65 -14.47 -0.49
CA PRO A 164 -0.79 -14.29 -0.48
C PRO A 164 -1.43 -14.54 -1.86
N PRO A 165 -2.73 -14.91 -1.91
CA PRO A 165 -3.46 -15.08 -3.16
C PRO A 165 -3.67 -13.76 -3.88
N THR A 166 -3.89 -13.84 -5.20
CA THR A 166 -4.30 -12.70 -6.04
C THR A 166 -5.82 -12.60 -6.13
N PHE A 167 -6.36 -11.40 -6.35
CA PHE A 167 -7.82 -11.16 -6.42
C PHE A 167 -8.27 -10.57 -7.76
N ALA A 168 -7.56 -10.82 -8.86
CA ALA A 168 -7.96 -10.33 -10.19
C ALA A 168 -9.30 -10.92 -10.66
N SER A 169 -9.59 -12.18 -10.27
CA SER A 169 -10.86 -12.87 -10.55
C SER A 169 -12.06 -12.27 -9.83
N GLU A 170 -11.84 -11.38 -8.87
CA GLU A 170 -12.92 -10.73 -8.11
C GLU A 170 -13.40 -9.43 -8.76
N VAL A 171 -12.81 -9.04 -9.89
CA VAL A 171 -13.34 -7.98 -10.77
C VAL A 171 -14.43 -8.60 -11.64
N THR A 172 -15.60 -7.96 -11.69
CA THR A 172 -16.72 -8.42 -12.50
C THR A 172 -16.55 -8.04 -13.98
N ASP A 173 -17.48 -8.45 -14.84
CA ASP A 173 -17.53 -8.05 -16.26
C ASP A 173 -18.14 -6.65 -16.49
N SER A 174 -18.44 -5.90 -15.42
CA SER A 174 -19.05 -4.57 -15.52
C SER A 174 -18.13 -3.56 -16.20
N ILE A 175 -18.53 -3.06 -17.37
CA ILE A 175 -17.85 -1.96 -18.08
C ILE A 175 -18.45 -0.58 -17.77
N THR A 176 -19.46 -0.51 -16.90
CA THR A 176 -20.11 0.74 -16.50
C THR A 176 -19.55 1.20 -15.17
N SER A 177 -18.86 2.33 -15.15
CA SER A 177 -18.25 2.83 -13.91
C SER A 177 -19.29 3.22 -12.84
N PRO A 178 -19.20 2.67 -11.62
CA PRO A 178 -19.94 3.17 -10.46
C PRO A 178 -19.28 4.43 -9.85
N TYR A 179 -18.03 4.73 -10.18
CA TYR A 179 -17.23 5.81 -9.59
C TYR A 179 -16.88 6.90 -10.62
N SER A 180 -16.63 8.14 -10.17
CA SER A 180 -16.07 9.17 -11.05
C SER A 180 -14.58 8.94 -11.27
N GLU A 181 -14.05 9.37 -12.42
CA GLU A 181 -12.61 9.30 -12.70
C GLU A 181 -11.79 10.11 -11.70
N LYS A 182 -12.31 11.28 -11.28
CA LYS A 182 -11.73 12.06 -10.18
C LYS A 182 -11.57 11.22 -8.91
N LEU A 183 -12.60 10.46 -8.50
CA LEU A 183 -12.54 9.64 -7.29
C LEU A 183 -11.56 8.48 -7.45
N MET A 184 -11.62 7.76 -8.58
CA MET A 184 -10.72 6.62 -8.85
C MET A 184 -9.26 7.06 -8.89
N LEU A 185 -8.94 8.13 -9.61
CA LEU A 185 -7.58 8.64 -9.73
C LEU A 185 -7.04 9.16 -8.38
N ASN A 186 -7.82 9.97 -7.66
CA ASN A 186 -7.42 10.42 -6.32
C ASN A 186 -7.19 9.25 -5.36
N HIS A 187 -8.03 8.21 -5.42
CA HIS A 187 -7.89 7.04 -4.58
C HIS A 187 -6.59 6.27 -4.86
N ILE A 188 -6.26 6.03 -6.14
CA ILE A 188 -5.00 5.38 -6.51
C ILE A 188 -3.80 6.24 -6.11
N VAL A 189 -3.82 7.54 -6.37
CA VAL A 189 -2.72 8.45 -5.98
C VAL A 189 -2.50 8.46 -4.47
N LEU A 190 -3.57 8.44 -3.68
CA LEU A 190 -3.48 8.32 -2.22
C LEU A 190 -2.83 6.99 -1.79
N LEU A 191 -3.22 5.87 -2.40
CA LEU A 191 -2.62 4.56 -2.11
C LEU A 191 -1.15 4.48 -2.52
N VAL A 192 -0.76 5.14 -3.63
CA VAL A 192 0.63 5.26 -4.08
C VAL A 192 1.46 6.05 -3.05
N SER A 193 0.95 7.18 -2.57
CA SER A 193 1.60 7.95 -1.49
C SER A 193 1.74 7.13 -0.21
N ALA A 194 0.71 6.39 0.18
CA ALA A 194 0.79 5.48 1.33
C ALA A 194 1.86 4.39 1.11
N ALA A 195 2.03 3.91 -0.14
CA ALA A 195 3.03 2.91 -0.50
C ALA A 195 4.46 3.32 -0.27
N ILE A 196 4.79 4.59 -0.50
CA ILE A 196 6.10 5.14 -0.16
C ILE A 196 6.37 4.92 1.35
N GLY A 197 5.40 5.22 2.21
CA GLY A 197 5.54 5.05 3.66
C GLY A 197 5.78 3.60 4.07
N PHE A 198 4.93 2.66 3.60
CA PHE A 198 5.04 1.27 4.04
C PHE A 198 6.17 0.48 3.37
N TYR A 199 6.62 0.84 2.16
CA TYR A 199 7.86 0.33 1.61
C TYR A 199 9.08 0.90 2.34
N GLY A 200 9.04 2.17 2.76
CA GLY A 200 10.06 2.74 3.64
C GLY A 200 10.17 2.00 4.97
N ALA A 201 9.04 1.67 5.60
CA ALA A 201 9.03 0.83 6.80
C ALA A 201 9.58 -0.59 6.55
N GLY A 202 9.22 -1.20 5.42
CA GLY A 202 9.77 -2.50 5.00
C GLY A 202 11.28 -2.47 4.77
N LEU A 203 11.79 -1.40 4.15
CA LEU A 203 13.21 -1.15 3.99
C LEU A 203 13.91 -1.02 5.34
N ALA A 204 13.35 -0.23 6.27
CA ALA A 204 13.95 0.04 7.57
C ALA A 204 14.16 -1.23 8.41
N VAL A 205 13.30 -2.24 8.28
CA VAL A 205 13.44 -3.53 9.00
C VAL A 205 14.22 -4.58 8.22
N SER A 206 14.59 -4.31 6.97
CA SER A 206 15.30 -5.26 6.10
C SER A 206 16.80 -5.18 6.31
N GLN A 207 17.38 -6.21 6.93
CA GLN A 207 18.81 -6.27 7.22
C GLN A 207 19.60 -6.90 6.06
N ARG A 208 18.97 -7.79 5.28
CA ARG A 208 19.57 -8.36 4.07
C ARG A 208 19.67 -7.32 2.96
N ARG A 209 20.89 -7.08 2.46
CA ARG A 209 21.20 -6.06 1.45
C ARG A 209 20.45 -6.22 0.12
N ASP A 210 20.17 -7.46 -0.30
CA ASP A 210 19.39 -7.71 -1.51
C ASP A 210 17.95 -7.21 -1.37
N ILE A 211 17.31 -7.49 -0.24
CA ILE A 211 15.95 -7.05 0.08
C ILE A 211 15.90 -5.52 0.21
N ALA A 212 16.90 -4.93 0.88
CA ALA A 212 17.01 -3.48 1.00
C ALA A 212 17.10 -2.79 -0.37
N VAL A 213 17.94 -3.30 -1.28
CA VAL A 213 18.05 -2.75 -2.64
C VAL A 213 16.77 -2.92 -3.43
N ASP A 214 16.09 -4.08 -3.33
CA ASP A 214 14.79 -4.26 -3.97
C ASP A 214 13.79 -3.20 -3.48
N TYR A 215 13.66 -2.99 -2.16
CA TYR A 215 12.80 -1.93 -1.62
C TYR A 215 13.18 -0.54 -2.12
N THR A 216 14.47 -0.19 -2.14
CA THR A 216 14.93 1.12 -2.64
C THR A 216 14.56 1.34 -4.10
N ARG A 217 14.78 0.33 -4.95
CA ARG A 217 14.38 0.38 -6.36
C ARG A 217 12.87 0.56 -6.51
N MET A 218 12.10 -0.24 -5.78
CA MET A 218 10.64 -0.18 -5.81
C MET A 218 10.09 1.17 -5.31
N LEU A 219 10.74 1.78 -4.31
CA LEU A 219 10.43 3.14 -3.86
C LEU A 219 10.64 4.18 -4.96
N ALA A 220 11.72 4.08 -5.73
CA ALA A 220 11.97 4.97 -6.86
C ALA A 220 10.89 4.82 -7.95
N GLU A 221 10.50 3.58 -8.28
CA GLU A 221 9.44 3.30 -9.26
C GLU A 221 8.09 3.88 -8.81
N ILE A 222 7.72 3.70 -7.55
CA ILE A 222 6.49 4.29 -6.96
C ILE A 222 6.57 5.82 -6.95
N GLY A 223 7.73 6.41 -6.66
CA GLY A 223 7.91 7.86 -6.67
C GLY A 223 7.67 8.48 -8.05
N LEU A 224 8.16 7.84 -9.12
CA LEU A 224 7.88 8.25 -10.50
C LEU A 224 6.38 8.11 -10.83
N TYR A 225 5.77 6.98 -10.44
CA TYR A 225 4.33 6.76 -10.65
C TYR A 225 3.47 7.77 -9.87
N ALA A 226 3.88 8.17 -8.67
CA ALA A 226 3.21 9.21 -7.88
C ALA A 226 3.22 10.56 -8.60
N ASN A 227 4.34 10.91 -9.22
CA ASN A 227 4.48 12.15 -9.99
C ASN A 227 3.56 12.16 -11.23
N GLU A 228 3.49 11.06 -11.97
CA GLU A 228 2.55 10.94 -13.10
C GLU A 228 1.09 11.10 -12.66
N GLY A 229 0.72 10.51 -11.53
CA GLY A 229 -0.63 10.62 -10.97
C GLY A 229 -0.95 12.05 -10.52
N ALA A 230 -0.01 12.73 -9.86
CA ALA A 230 -0.14 14.13 -9.47
C ALA A 230 -0.28 15.05 -10.68
N GLN A 231 0.54 14.86 -11.72
CA GLN A 231 0.45 15.61 -12.96
C GLN A 231 -0.93 15.44 -13.60
N LEU A 232 -1.43 14.20 -13.67
CA LEU A 232 -2.75 13.92 -14.25
C LEU A 232 -3.88 14.56 -13.44
N LEU A 233 -3.78 14.60 -12.12
CA LEU A 233 -4.73 15.32 -11.26
C LEU A 233 -4.67 16.84 -11.51
N ILE A 234 -3.49 17.42 -11.71
CA ILE A 234 -3.32 18.85 -12.03
C ILE A 234 -3.94 19.18 -13.39
N GLU A 235 -3.61 18.40 -14.42
CA GLU A 235 -4.10 18.59 -15.79
C GLU A 235 -5.63 18.54 -15.88
N ASN A 236 -6.28 17.76 -15.02
CA ASN A 236 -7.74 17.66 -14.96
C ASN A 236 -8.39 18.64 -13.95
N GLY A 237 -7.61 19.46 -13.24
CA GLY A 237 -8.12 20.36 -12.20
C GLY A 237 -8.73 19.62 -11.00
N TRP A 238 -8.20 18.43 -10.70
CA TRP A 238 -8.69 17.52 -9.65
C TRP A 238 -7.81 17.48 -8.41
N LEU A 239 -6.62 18.08 -8.44
CA LEU A 239 -5.72 18.18 -7.29
C LEU A 239 -6.08 19.40 -6.45
N GLU A 240 -6.38 19.19 -5.16
CA GLU A 240 -6.58 20.26 -4.20
C GLU A 240 -5.23 20.74 -3.66
N GLN A 241 -5.06 22.06 -3.57
CA GLN A 241 -3.85 22.65 -2.99
C GLN A 241 -3.95 22.64 -1.45
N PRO A 242 -3.01 21.99 -0.74
CA PRO A 242 -2.97 22.09 0.72
C PRO A 242 -2.54 23.51 1.14
N PRO A 243 -2.80 23.91 2.40
CA PRO A 243 -2.33 25.18 2.93
C PRO A 243 -0.83 25.37 2.71
N LEU A 244 -0.44 26.51 2.13
CA LEU A 244 0.95 26.86 1.86
C LEU A 244 1.52 27.71 2.99
N ALA A 245 2.81 27.53 3.26
CA ALA A 245 3.57 28.50 4.04
C ALA A 245 3.62 29.84 3.31
N HIS A 246 3.69 30.95 4.06
CA HIS A 246 3.88 32.27 3.48
C HIS A 246 5.22 32.36 2.74
N ASP A 247 5.19 32.81 1.48
CA ASP A 247 6.37 33.13 0.69
C ASP A 247 7.05 34.39 1.25
N ARG A 248 8.02 34.19 2.16
CA ARG A 248 8.73 35.28 2.84
C ARG A 248 9.55 36.13 1.87
N ASP A 249 10.14 35.52 0.85
CA ASP A 249 10.95 36.20 -0.15
C ASP A 249 10.08 37.06 -1.07
N GLY A 250 8.94 36.50 -1.52
CA GLY A 250 7.94 37.24 -2.29
C GLY A 250 7.35 38.42 -1.50
N LEU A 251 7.08 38.23 -0.20
CA LEU A 251 6.58 39.31 0.68
C LEU A 251 7.64 40.41 0.89
N ALA A 252 8.92 40.06 1.03
CA ALA A 252 10.00 41.02 1.18
C ALA A 252 10.18 41.90 -0.07
N LYS A 253 9.98 41.32 -1.27
CA LYS A 253 10.10 42.01 -2.57
C LYS A 253 8.90 42.90 -2.94
N ARG A 254 7.74 42.74 -2.28
CA ARG A 254 6.55 43.60 -2.49
C ARG A 254 6.61 44.93 -1.74
N LYS A 255 7.67 45.19 -0.96
CA LYS A 255 7.96 46.53 -0.44
C LYS A 255 8.66 47.35 -1.53
N GLY A 256 7.86 47.99 -2.39
CA GLY A 256 8.28 48.88 -3.46
C GLY A 256 7.07 49.46 -4.15
#